data_AF-A0A2M8W761-F1
#
_entry.id   AF-A0A2M8W761-F1
#
_cell.length_a   1.000
_cell.length_b   1.000
_cell.length_c   1.000
_cell.angle_alpha   90.00
_cell.angle_beta   90.00
_cell.angle_gamma   90.00
#
_symmetry.space_group_name_H-M   'P 1'
#
loop_
_entity.id
_entity.type
_entity.pdbx_description
1 polymer ?
#
loop_
_entity_poly.entity_id
_entity_poly.type
_entity_poly.pdbx_seq_one_letter_code
_entity_poly.pdbx_strand_id
1 'polypeptide(L)'
;MTGPADPPDDVGGHDKCPTCGSTDIAYSQKKGLLVCRYCRAEWSLAFAEQALGYDTDIATLRGTTVSRGASDIDRDASDVITLRCQGCGAEVVVNSAASVQARCHWCRSVLSLDARVPNGAVPDAVLPFRVTHEQAVTAIHGFARKRWFFALRRFRKEFQPENVVGVFMPYLVVDVNAQIVAQGRGEVETRRYTVRVGENSTETRYDADVYDVARQADITVDDLTAESSARRAGGGRAQDTSNVINAVLPFDTKNAVSYDANYLGGFTSEKRDMDVHDTGDRIAQMVFGLGTSKLRRTLTAYDRGVRWESGAVTVQGVRYLAMLAPVWLYSYYENHGEHDEVLHYIAVNARTGATMGSVPVNKPLLAAFSVALTAVVLVLGALVLL
;
A
#
# COMPACT_ATOMS: atom_id res chain seq x y z
N MET A 1 -5.45 -22.44 24.94
CA MET A 1 -6.15 -21.39 24.17
C MET A 1 -6.26 -20.20 25.10
N THR A 2 -5.23 -19.36 25.12
CA THR A 2 -5.22 -18.10 25.89
C THR A 2 -5.73 -17.01 24.95
N GLY A 3 -6.80 -16.31 25.33
CA GLY A 3 -7.34 -15.20 24.56
C GLY A 3 -6.35 -14.04 24.41
N PRO A 4 -6.64 -13.06 23.53
CA PRO A 4 -5.80 -11.87 23.41
C PRO A 4 -5.75 -11.15 24.75
N ALA A 5 -4.53 -10.80 25.19
CA ALA A 5 -4.31 -10.02 26.40
C ALA A 5 -4.65 -8.54 26.13
N ASP A 6 -5.36 -7.90 27.05
CA ASP A 6 -5.63 -6.46 26.99
C ASP A 6 -4.31 -5.66 27.01
N PRO A 7 -4.21 -4.54 26.27
CA PRO A 7 -3.03 -3.69 26.31
C PRO A 7 -2.93 -3.01 27.70
N PRO A 8 -1.75 -2.99 28.34
CA PRO A 8 -1.59 -2.33 29.62
C PRO A 8 -1.58 -0.81 29.46
N ASP A 9 -2.42 -0.13 30.25
CA ASP A 9 -2.43 1.34 30.45
C ASP A 9 -1.16 1.83 31.19
N ASP A 10 0.04 1.61 30.64
CA ASP A 10 1.30 2.08 31.25
C ASP A 10 1.87 3.29 30.50
N VAL A 11 1.79 4.44 31.17
CA VAL A 11 2.36 5.76 30.82
C VAL A 11 3.90 5.70 30.59
N GLY A 12 4.52 4.54 30.79
CA GLY A 12 5.95 4.28 30.61
C GLY A 12 6.41 3.68 29.28
N GLY A 13 5.52 3.40 28.31
CA GLY A 13 5.92 3.00 26.93
C GLY A 13 6.69 1.67 26.83
N HIS A 14 6.39 0.70 27.70
CA HIS A 14 7.01 -0.63 27.66
C HIS A 14 5.98 -1.74 27.55
N ASP A 15 6.00 -2.44 26.42
CA ASP A 15 5.30 -3.71 26.27
C ASP A 15 6.12 -4.82 26.94
N LYS A 16 5.51 -5.47 27.94
CA LYS A 16 6.13 -6.53 28.76
C LYS A 16 5.54 -7.88 28.40
N CYS A 17 6.33 -8.94 28.53
CA CYS A 17 5.81 -10.30 28.38
C CYS A 17 4.69 -10.55 29.41
N PRO A 18 3.49 -11.01 28.98
CA PRO A 18 2.35 -11.20 29.88
C PRO A 18 2.57 -12.35 30.88
N THR A 19 3.52 -13.25 30.60
CA THR A 19 3.80 -14.42 31.46
C THR A 19 4.87 -14.15 32.51
N CYS A 20 5.93 -13.40 32.18
CA CYS A 20 7.10 -13.26 33.07
C CYS A 20 7.57 -11.81 33.27
N GLY A 21 6.93 -10.83 32.64
CA GLY A 21 7.30 -9.41 32.76
C GLY A 21 8.59 -8.98 32.04
N SER A 22 9.30 -9.90 31.37
CA SER A 22 10.50 -9.58 30.61
C SER A 22 10.18 -8.68 29.40
N THR A 23 11.09 -7.74 29.11
CA THR A 23 11.03 -6.84 27.95
C THR A 23 11.87 -7.32 26.76
N ASP A 24 12.51 -8.50 26.84
CA ASP A 24 13.26 -9.08 25.71
C ASP A 24 12.29 -9.88 24.83
N ILE A 25 11.57 -9.15 23.99
CA ILE A 25 10.51 -9.65 23.13
C ILE A 25 10.95 -9.50 21.68
N ALA A 26 10.67 -10.49 20.84
CA ALA A 26 10.96 -10.41 19.42
C ALA A 26 9.81 -11.00 18.60
N TYR A 27 9.53 -10.36 17.47
CA TYR A 27 8.61 -10.90 16.49
C TYR A 27 9.23 -12.07 15.73
N SER A 28 8.49 -13.18 15.62
CA SER A 28 8.87 -14.34 14.82
C SER A 28 8.03 -14.41 13.54
N GLN A 29 8.63 -14.04 12.39
CA GLN A 29 7.97 -14.10 11.08
C GLN A 29 7.45 -15.49 10.74
N LYS A 30 8.18 -16.54 11.14
CA LYS A 30 7.79 -17.94 10.89
C LYS A 30 6.53 -18.34 11.65
N LYS A 31 6.34 -17.79 12.86
CA LYS A 31 5.19 -18.10 13.72
C LYS A 31 4.05 -17.09 13.58
N GLY A 32 4.34 -15.87 13.13
CA GLY A 32 3.39 -14.76 13.15
C GLY A 32 3.10 -14.22 14.54
N LEU A 33 3.98 -14.47 15.53
CA LEU A 33 3.74 -14.19 16.94
C LEU A 33 4.90 -13.41 17.57
N LEU A 34 4.60 -12.66 18.63
CA LEU A 34 5.62 -12.17 19.56
C LEU A 34 6.10 -13.33 20.43
N VAL A 35 7.41 -13.41 20.62
CA VAL A 35 8.06 -14.45 21.41
C VAL A 35 8.95 -13.79 22.45
N CYS A 36 8.72 -14.12 23.72
CA CYS A 36 9.62 -13.73 24.79
C CYS A 36 10.92 -14.54 24.69
N ARG A 37 12.07 -13.87 24.57
CA ARG A 37 13.37 -14.54 24.48
C ARG A 37 13.83 -15.11 25.83
N TYR A 38 13.26 -14.64 26.93
CA TYR A 38 13.53 -15.14 28.28
C TYR A 38 12.73 -16.41 28.61
N CYS A 39 11.39 -16.32 28.66
CA CYS A 39 10.55 -17.45 29.07
C CYS A 39 9.96 -18.28 27.92
N ARG A 40 10.17 -17.88 26.66
CA ARG A 40 9.64 -18.54 25.45
C ARG A 40 8.12 -18.54 25.31
N ALA A 41 7.40 -17.77 26.12
CA ALA A 41 5.98 -17.51 25.89
C ALA A 41 5.75 -16.88 24.51
N GLU A 42 4.64 -17.24 23.87
CA GLU A 42 4.26 -16.80 22.53
C GLU A 42 2.85 -16.23 22.58
N TRP A 43 2.65 -15.05 22.00
CA TRP A 43 1.35 -14.38 21.97
C TRP A 43 1.21 -13.45 20.77
N SER A 44 0.00 -13.01 20.51
CA SER A 44 -0.33 -11.90 19.62
C SER A 44 -1.20 -10.91 20.36
N LEU A 45 -1.20 -9.67 19.89
CA LEU A 45 -2.12 -8.66 20.41
C LEU A 45 -3.51 -8.81 19.79
N ALA A 46 -4.48 -8.12 20.40
CA ALA A 46 -5.84 -8.02 19.87
C ALA A 46 -5.83 -7.40 18.47
N PHE A 47 -6.78 -7.83 17.63
CA PHE A 47 -7.00 -7.21 16.34
C PHE A 47 -7.36 -5.73 16.52
N ALA A 48 -6.76 -4.87 15.71
CA ALA A 48 -6.87 -3.42 15.88
C ALA A 48 -8.32 -2.94 15.76
N GLU A 49 -9.09 -3.49 14.80
CA GLU A 49 -10.51 -3.15 14.63
C GLU A 49 -11.31 -3.44 15.91
N GLN A 50 -11.11 -4.60 16.52
CA GLN A 50 -11.82 -4.97 17.74
C GLN A 50 -11.38 -4.10 18.93
N ALA A 51 -10.08 -3.85 19.07
CA ALA A 51 -9.53 -3.03 20.15
C ALA A 51 -10.01 -1.57 20.10
N LEU A 52 -10.24 -1.04 18.90
CA LEU A 52 -10.76 0.32 18.67
C LEU A 52 -12.29 0.40 18.63
N GLY A 53 -13.00 -0.74 18.68
CA GLY A 53 -14.46 -0.79 18.48
C GLY A 53 -14.89 -0.39 17.05
N TYR A 54 -14.04 -0.69 16.07
CA TYR A 54 -14.25 -0.39 14.64
C TYR A 54 -14.88 -1.57 13.88
N ASP A 55 -15.26 -2.64 14.57
CA ASP A 55 -15.97 -3.80 14.03
C ASP A 55 -17.49 -3.58 13.81
N THR A 56 -17.95 -2.33 13.91
CA THR A 56 -19.34 -1.93 13.68
C THR A 56 -19.71 -1.84 12.20
N ASP A 57 -21.00 -1.97 11.89
CA ASP A 57 -21.52 -1.83 10.52
C ASP A 57 -21.22 -0.45 9.90
N ILE A 58 -20.47 -0.45 8.80
CA ILE A 58 -20.07 0.73 8.03
C ILE A 58 -21.30 1.50 7.53
N ALA A 59 -22.41 0.83 7.20
CA ALA A 59 -23.63 1.49 6.71
C ALA A 59 -24.26 2.45 7.73
N THR A 60 -23.90 2.31 9.01
CA THR A 60 -24.40 3.16 10.10
C THR A 60 -23.53 4.38 10.37
N LEU A 61 -22.32 4.46 9.77
CA LEU A 61 -21.40 5.57 10.00
C LEU A 61 -22.03 6.91 9.61
N ARG A 62 -21.83 7.91 10.47
CA ARG A 62 -22.26 9.30 10.26
C ARG A 62 -21.16 10.26 10.69
N GLY A 63 -20.91 11.30 9.90
CA GLY A 63 -19.84 12.27 10.18
C GLY A 63 -18.44 11.67 10.06
N THR A 64 -17.45 12.32 10.68
CA THR A 64 -16.04 11.92 10.60
C THR A 64 -15.57 11.39 11.94
N THR A 65 -15.08 10.16 11.97
CA THR A 65 -14.43 9.56 13.15
C THR A 65 -12.94 9.35 12.83
N VAL A 66 -12.06 9.81 13.71
CA VAL A 66 -10.60 9.70 13.53
C VAL A 66 -10.02 9.05 14.79
N SER A 67 -9.26 7.97 14.61
CA SER A 67 -8.53 7.33 15.70
C SER A 67 -7.40 8.22 16.23
N ARG A 68 -6.78 7.82 17.35
CA ARG A 68 -5.67 8.58 17.93
C ARG A 68 -4.44 8.60 17.01
N GLY A 69 -4.11 7.48 16.38
CA GLY A 69 -2.98 7.38 15.45
C GLY A 69 -3.23 8.08 14.11
N ALA A 70 -4.49 8.23 13.70
CA ALA A 70 -4.88 8.98 12.51
C ALA A 70 -5.14 10.49 12.77
N SER A 71 -5.11 10.94 14.03
CA SER A 71 -5.32 12.36 14.39
C SER A 71 -4.29 13.28 13.72
N ASP A 72 -4.61 14.57 13.61
CA ASP A 72 -3.71 15.55 12.99
C ASP A 72 -2.32 15.53 13.66
N ILE A 73 -1.28 15.56 12.81
CA ILE A 73 0.11 15.55 13.25
C ILE A 73 0.42 16.91 13.87
N ASP A 74 0.87 16.91 15.12
CA ASP A 74 1.43 18.12 15.73
C ASP A 74 2.79 18.45 15.09
N ARG A 75 2.83 19.49 14.27
CA ARG A 75 4.02 19.94 13.54
C ARG A 75 4.95 20.80 14.40
N ASP A 76 4.46 21.35 15.51
CA ASP A 76 5.22 22.21 16.41
C ASP A 76 5.91 21.42 17.54
N ALA A 77 5.58 20.13 17.63
CA ALA A 77 6.21 19.21 18.56
C ALA A 77 7.70 19.04 18.34
N SER A 78 8.45 18.94 19.43
CA SER A 78 9.87 18.60 19.35
C SER A 78 10.05 17.18 18.83
N ASP A 79 10.81 17.04 17.76
CA ASP A 79 11.26 15.73 17.27
C ASP A 79 12.25 15.06 18.21
N VAL A 80 12.80 15.76 19.20
CA VAL A 80 13.72 15.19 20.18
C VAL A 80 12.99 15.03 21.51
N ILE A 81 12.69 13.78 21.85
CA ILE A 81 11.96 13.44 23.08
C ILE A 81 12.83 12.61 24.02
N THR A 82 12.68 12.85 25.32
CA THR A 82 13.32 12.05 26.36
C THR A 82 12.31 11.05 26.93
N LEU A 83 12.61 9.77 26.78
CA LEU A 83 11.86 8.65 27.34
C LEU A 83 12.53 8.16 28.62
N ARG A 84 11.74 7.83 29.64
CA ARG A 84 12.25 7.17 30.85
C ARG A 84 11.97 5.68 30.76
N CYS A 85 13.03 4.88 30.73
CA CYS A 85 12.96 3.43 30.75
C CYS A 85 12.41 2.95 32.11
N GLN A 86 11.25 2.29 32.12
CA GLN A 86 10.68 1.67 33.33
C GLN A 86 11.43 0.41 33.75
N GLY A 87 12.19 -0.22 32.84
CA GLY A 87 12.96 -1.41 33.15
C GLY A 87 14.16 -1.14 34.06
N CYS A 88 14.92 -0.08 33.79
CA CYS A 88 16.16 0.25 34.54
C CYS A 88 16.21 1.69 35.08
N GLY A 89 15.21 2.52 34.80
CA GLY A 89 15.14 3.92 35.25
C GLY A 89 15.90 4.92 34.37
N ALA A 90 16.63 4.47 33.35
CA ALA A 90 17.45 5.35 32.51
C ALA A 90 16.63 6.29 31.60
N GLU A 91 17.14 7.49 31.38
CA GLU A 91 16.58 8.42 30.41
C GLU A 91 17.24 8.21 29.03
N VAL A 92 16.43 8.12 27.99
CA VAL A 92 16.85 7.85 26.61
C VAL A 92 16.30 8.97 25.74
N VAL A 93 17.21 9.76 25.17
CA VAL A 93 16.86 10.81 24.21
C VAL A 93 16.77 10.19 22.82
N VAL A 94 15.64 10.37 22.14
CA VAL A 94 15.40 9.83 20.80
C VAL A 94 14.89 10.91 19.86
N ASN A 95 15.25 10.77 18.59
CA ASN A 95 14.69 11.56 17.52
C ASN A 95 13.46 10.83 16.93
N SER A 96 12.26 11.29 17.27
CA SER A 96 10.98 10.75 16.80
C SER A 96 10.63 11.09 15.34
N ALA A 97 11.40 11.96 14.67
CA ALA A 97 11.32 12.09 13.21
C ALA A 97 12.06 10.95 12.50
N ALA A 98 13.13 10.41 13.10
CA ALA A 98 13.95 9.38 12.49
C ALA A 98 13.47 7.94 12.77
N SER A 99 12.84 7.70 13.92
CA SER A 99 12.40 6.36 14.32
C SER A 99 11.21 6.44 15.26
N VAL A 100 10.21 5.57 15.05
CA VAL A 100 9.08 5.37 15.97
C VAL A 100 9.37 4.31 17.06
N GLN A 101 10.59 3.76 17.08
CA GLN A 101 11.05 2.83 18.11
C GLN A 101 12.37 3.30 18.71
N ALA A 102 12.57 3.04 20.00
CA ALA A 102 13.83 3.29 20.69
C ALA A 102 14.27 2.07 21.49
N ARG A 103 15.58 1.93 21.74
CA ARG A 103 16.11 0.90 22.64
C ARG A 103 16.86 1.54 23.79
N CYS A 104 16.62 1.05 25.00
CA CYS A 104 17.40 1.47 26.16
C CYS A 104 18.84 0.95 26.03
N HIS A 105 19.82 1.84 26.16
CA HIS A 105 21.25 1.45 26.09
C HIS A 105 21.71 0.60 27.28
N TRP A 106 21.02 0.66 28.43
CA TRP A 106 21.37 -0.12 29.61
C TRP A 106 20.77 -1.53 29.61
N CYS A 107 19.45 -1.64 29.48
CA CYS A 107 18.75 -2.92 29.60
C CYS A 107 18.28 -3.51 28.27
N ARG A 108 18.48 -2.79 27.15
CA ARG A 108 18.14 -3.21 25.77
C ARG A 108 16.65 -3.43 25.51
N SER A 109 15.77 -3.08 26.45
CA SER A 109 14.32 -3.04 26.25
C SER A 109 13.95 -2.13 25.10
N VAL A 110 12.97 -2.54 24.30
CA VAL A 110 12.32 -1.69 23.31
C VAL A 110 11.41 -0.72 24.07
N LEU A 111 11.46 0.55 23.69
CA LEU A 111 10.62 1.63 24.21
C LEU A 111 9.66 2.02 23.09
N SER A 112 8.36 1.90 23.36
CA SER A 112 7.32 2.51 22.53
C SER A 112 7.26 4.01 22.83
N LEU A 113 7.03 4.80 21.78
CA LEU A 113 6.89 6.24 21.90
C LEU A 113 5.45 6.69 22.26
N ASP A 114 4.50 5.75 22.34
CA ASP A 114 3.04 5.99 22.51
C ASP A 114 2.67 7.02 23.59
N ALA A 115 3.42 7.08 24.68
CA ALA A 115 3.11 7.94 25.82
C ALA A 115 3.67 9.37 25.73
N ARG A 116 4.57 9.67 24.78
CA ARG A 116 5.29 10.97 24.73
C ARG A 116 5.37 11.65 23.37
N VAL A 117 5.00 10.99 22.26
CA VAL A 117 4.85 11.71 20.98
C VAL A 117 3.45 12.33 20.91
N PRO A 118 3.33 13.57 20.42
CA PRO A 118 2.03 14.13 20.11
C PRO A 118 1.21 13.25 19.17
N ASN A 119 -0.10 13.46 19.22
CA ASN A 119 -1.09 12.71 18.46
C ASN A 119 -0.73 12.65 16.96
N GLY A 120 -1.06 11.53 16.34
CA GLY A 120 -0.83 11.28 14.91
C GLY A 120 0.52 10.66 14.51
N ALA A 121 1.53 10.72 15.38
CA ALA A 121 2.87 10.21 15.05
C ALA A 121 3.05 8.69 15.26
N VAL A 122 2.29 8.10 16.18
CA VAL A 122 2.30 6.65 16.46
C VAL A 122 1.02 6.04 15.89
N PRO A 123 1.11 4.99 15.06
CA PRO A 123 -0.05 4.38 14.41
C PRO A 123 -0.92 3.62 15.43
N ASP A 124 -2.18 3.36 15.09
CA ASP A 124 -3.07 2.54 15.92
C ASP A 124 -2.80 1.03 15.71
N ALA A 125 -2.35 0.67 14.52
CA ALA A 125 -2.25 -0.72 14.09
C ALA A 125 -0.93 -1.04 13.39
N VAL A 126 -0.53 -2.31 13.45
CA VAL A 126 0.57 -2.87 12.67
C VAL A 126 0.13 -4.18 12.02
N LEU A 127 0.46 -4.35 10.74
CA LEU A 127 0.33 -5.64 10.05
C LEU A 127 1.66 -6.41 10.20
N PRO A 128 1.70 -7.54 10.92
CA PRO A 128 2.96 -8.24 11.12
C PRO A 128 3.54 -8.81 9.80
N PHE A 129 4.87 -8.86 9.63
CA PHE A 129 5.48 -9.50 8.45
C PHE A 129 5.12 -10.99 8.37
N ARG A 130 4.51 -11.46 7.27
CA ARG A 130 4.17 -12.88 7.08
C ARG A 130 5.09 -13.57 6.09
N VAL A 131 5.43 -12.90 4.99
CA VAL A 131 6.38 -13.36 3.99
C VAL A 131 7.78 -13.18 4.53
N THR A 132 8.58 -14.25 4.56
CA THR A 132 9.95 -14.21 5.07
C THR A 132 10.91 -13.51 4.11
N HIS A 133 12.08 -13.12 4.61
CA HIS A 133 13.13 -12.53 3.77
C HIS A 133 13.49 -13.43 2.59
N GLU A 134 13.66 -14.73 2.81
CA GLU A 134 14.04 -15.69 1.75
C GLU A 134 12.96 -15.82 0.66
N GLN A 135 11.69 -15.75 1.05
CA GLN A 135 10.57 -15.75 0.12
C GLN A 135 10.55 -14.44 -0.70
N ALA A 136 10.84 -13.31 -0.08
CA ALA A 136 10.93 -12.01 -0.75
C ALA A 136 12.08 -11.95 -1.76
N VAL A 137 13.28 -12.43 -1.38
CA VAL A 137 14.44 -12.58 -2.26
C VAL A 137 14.07 -13.41 -3.50
N THR A 138 13.39 -14.54 -3.29
CA THR A 138 12.92 -15.42 -4.36
C THR A 138 11.93 -14.70 -5.29
N ALA A 139 10.96 -13.98 -4.74
CA ALA A 139 9.96 -13.25 -5.50
C ALA A 139 10.58 -12.14 -6.35
N ILE A 140 11.52 -11.38 -5.77
CA ILE A 140 12.24 -10.28 -6.44
C ILE A 140 13.14 -10.82 -7.55
N HIS A 141 13.89 -11.88 -7.27
CA HIS A 141 14.69 -12.55 -8.29
C HIS A 141 13.80 -13.06 -9.45
N GLY A 142 12.67 -13.71 -9.15
CA GLY A 142 11.72 -14.16 -10.15
C GLY A 142 11.13 -13.01 -10.99
N PHE A 143 10.79 -11.89 -10.35
CA PHE A 143 10.26 -10.71 -11.02
C PHE A 143 11.27 -10.08 -11.99
N ALA A 144 12.52 -9.91 -11.55
CA ALA A 144 13.60 -9.38 -12.38
C ALA A 144 13.95 -10.34 -13.53
N ARG A 145 13.98 -11.65 -13.26
CA ARG A 145 14.31 -12.68 -14.27
C ARG A 145 13.33 -12.73 -15.44
N LYS A 146 12.03 -12.53 -15.20
CA LYS A 146 11.03 -12.44 -16.29
C LYS A 146 11.30 -11.29 -17.26
N ARG A 147 12.06 -10.27 -16.86
CA ARG A 147 12.40 -9.07 -17.65
C ARG A 147 13.88 -9.03 -18.06
N TRP A 148 14.63 -10.09 -17.78
CA TRP A 148 16.09 -10.12 -17.88
C TRP A 148 16.65 -9.90 -19.28
N PHE A 149 15.90 -10.32 -20.32
CA PHE A 149 16.33 -10.18 -21.70
C PHE A 149 16.45 -8.70 -22.11
N PHE A 150 15.50 -7.87 -21.71
CA PHE A 150 15.49 -6.44 -21.97
C PHE A 150 16.14 -5.60 -20.87
N ALA A 151 16.59 -6.21 -19.78
CA ALA A 151 17.23 -5.48 -18.70
C ALA A 151 18.61 -4.93 -19.10
N LEU A 152 18.99 -3.78 -18.55
CA LEU A 152 20.31 -3.19 -18.78
C LEU A 152 21.44 -4.12 -18.35
N ARG A 153 22.52 -4.13 -19.13
CA ARG A 153 23.69 -4.98 -18.86
C ARG A 153 24.32 -4.68 -17.51
N ARG A 154 24.33 -3.41 -17.10
CA ARG A 154 24.86 -2.97 -15.80
C ARG A 154 24.01 -3.51 -14.65
N PHE A 155 22.71 -3.29 -14.70
CA PHE A 155 21.75 -3.87 -13.75
C PHE A 155 21.95 -5.38 -13.61
N ARG A 156 22.04 -6.12 -14.73
CA ARG A 156 22.25 -7.57 -14.71
C ARG A 156 23.54 -8.03 -14.01
N LYS A 157 24.59 -7.20 -13.97
CA LYS A 157 25.86 -7.50 -13.31
C LYS A 157 25.81 -7.15 -11.82
N GLU A 158 25.11 -6.08 -11.46
CA GLU A 158 25.05 -5.52 -10.12
C GLU A 158 23.86 -6.08 -9.30
N PHE A 159 22.90 -6.73 -9.95
CA PHE A 159 21.71 -7.27 -9.31
C PHE A 159 22.04 -8.33 -8.27
N GLN A 160 21.82 -7.98 -7.01
CA GLN A 160 21.98 -8.81 -5.82
C GLN A 160 20.64 -8.87 -5.09
N PRO A 161 19.81 -9.89 -5.32
CA PRO A 161 18.46 -9.96 -4.74
C PRO A 161 18.47 -10.08 -3.21
N GLU A 162 19.60 -10.38 -2.58
CA GLU A 162 19.75 -10.48 -1.12
C GLU A 162 19.72 -9.11 -0.43
N ASN A 163 19.99 -8.02 -1.14
CA ASN A 163 19.98 -6.64 -0.62
C ASN A 163 18.56 -6.08 -0.45
N VAL A 164 17.62 -6.96 -0.12
CA VAL A 164 16.22 -6.64 0.16
C VAL A 164 16.07 -6.22 1.62
N VAL A 165 15.40 -5.10 1.84
CA VAL A 165 15.17 -4.52 3.16
C VAL A 165 13.68 -4.56 3.47
N GLY A 166 13.33 -4.98 4.69
CA GLY A 166 11.96 -4.95 5.17
C GLY A 166 11.64 -3.59 5.80
N VAL A 167 10.58 -2.96 5.32
CA VAL A 167 10.15 -1.63 5.74
C VAL A 167 8.66 -1.65 6.07
N PHE A 168 8.29 -1.01 7.16
CA PHE A 168 6.90 -0.67 7.47
C PHE A 168 6.53 0.68 6.85
N MET A 169 5.48 0.69 6.05
CA MET A 169 4.98 1.89 5.37
C MET A 169 3.69 2.38 6.03
N PRO A 170 3.52 3.70 6.23
CA PRO A 170 2.34 4.27 6.86
C PRO A 170 1.17 4.36 5.86
N TYR A 171 0.03 3.83 6.28
CA TYR A 171 -1.24 3.94 5.56
C TYR A 171 -2.32 4.45 6.51
N LEU A 172 -3.22 5.27 5.97
CA LEU A 172 -4.55 5.46 6.53
C LEU A 172 -5.45 4.36 5.97
N VAL A 173 -6.12 3.62 6.85
CA VAL A 173 -7.18 2.67 6.48
C VAL A 173 -8.51 3.34 6.76
N VAL A 174 -9.37 3.38 5.76
CA VAL A 174 -10.55 4.23 5.76
C VAL A 174 -11.79 3.43 5.42
N ASP A 175 -12.77 3.47 6.32
CA ASP A 175 -14.11 2.98 6.04
C ASP A 175 -14.98 4.14 5.61
N VAL A 176 -15.73 3.93 4.52
CA VAL A 176 -16.54 4.97 3.92
C VAL A 176 -17.96 4.48 3.73
N ASN A 177 -18.91 5.24 4.25
CA ASN A 177 -20.31 5.16 3.91
C ASN A 177 -20.67 6.34 3.03
N ALA A 178 -21.00 6.09 1.78
CA ALA A 178 -21.25 7.15 0.80
C ALA A 178 -22.40 6.81 -0.13
N GLN A 179 -22.92 7.85 -0.76
CA GLN A 179 -23.82 7.75 -1.89
C GLN A 179 -23.09 8.20 -3.14
N ILE A 180 -23.21 7.41 -4.21
CA ILE A 180 -22.64 7.71 -5.52
C ILE A 180 -23.74 8.01 -6.52
N VAL A 181 -23.53 9.04 -7.33
CA VAL A 181 -24.35 9.36 -8.50
C VAL A 181 -23.43 9.37 -9.71
N ALA A 182 -23.80 8.67 -10.77
CA ALA A 182 -23.06 8.62 -12.02
C ALA A 182 -24.01 8.81 -13.21
N GLN A 183 -23.63 9.68 -14.14
CA GLN A 183 -24.38 10.02 -15.33
C GLN A 183 -23.48 9.95 -16.55
N GLY A 184 -24.02 9.52 -17.69
CA GLY A 184 -23.28 9.45 -18.93
C GLY A 184 -24.07 8.81 -20.05
N ARG A 185 -23.37 8.28 -21.04
CA ARG A 185 -23.98 7.73 -22.26
C ARG A 185 -23.72 6.25 -22.40
N GLY A 186 -24.79 5.49 -22.64
CA GLY A 186 -24.75 4.09 -22.98
C GLY A 186 -25.08 3.88 -24.44
N GLU A 187 -24.36 2.96 -25.08
CA GLU A 187 -24.56 2.62 -26.49
C GLU A 187 -25.09 1.20 -26.62
N VAL A 188 -26.06 1.02 -27.52
CA VAL A 188 -26.55 -0.29 -27.98
C VAL A 188 -26.27 -0.41 -29.46
N GLU A 189 -25.43 -1.36 -29.86
CA GLU A 189 -25.12 -1.60 -31.28
C GLU A 189 -26.37 -2.09 -32.02
N THR A 190 -26.80 -1.35 -33.05
CA THR A 190 -27.98 -1.70 -33.85
C THR A 190 -27.58 -2.37 -35.17
N ARG A 191 -26.43 -1.99 -35.73
CA ARG A 191 -25.89 -2.58 -36.96
C ARG A 191 -24.38 -2.58 -36.98
N ARG A 192 -23.80 -3.57 -37.66
CA ARG A 192 -22.39 -3.67 -38.01
C ARG A 192 -22.24 -4.01 -39.47
N TYR A 193 -21.41 -3.25 -40.19
CA TYR A 193 -21.24 -3.43 -41.62
C TYR A 193 -19.84 -3.01 -42.08
N THR A 194 -19.37 -3.62 -43.16
CA THR A 194 -18.06 -3.33 -43.73
C THR A 194 -18.22 -2.40 -44.92
N VAL A 195 -17.51 -1.27 -44.91
CA VAL A 195 -17.47 -0.33 -46.04
C VAL A 195 -16.12 -0.40 -46.73
N ARG A 196 -16.11 -0.28 -48.05
CA ARG A 196 -14.86 -0.16 -48.82
C ARG A 196 -14.37 1.28 -48.71
N VAL A 197 -13.14 1.47 -48.24
CA VAL A 197 -12.49 2.78 -48.11
C VAL A 197 -11.27 2.78 -49.04
N GLY A 198 -11.44 3.32 -50.25
CA GLY A 198 -10.40 3.29 -51.29
C GLY A 198 -10.31 1.97 -52.07
N GLU A 199 -9.31 1.84 -52.94
CA GLU A 199 -9.22 0.70 -53.86
C GLU A 199 -8.96 -0.64 -53.15
N ASN A 200 -8.15 -0.66 -52.08
CA ASN A 200 -7.70 -1.90 -51.43
C ASN A 200 -7.92 -1.94 -49.91
N SER A 201 -8.79 -1.11 -49.34
CA SER A 201 -9.07 -1.13 -47.91
C SER A 201 -10.56 -1.23 -47.62
N THR A 202 -10.87 -1.91 -46.52
CA THR A 202 -12.22 -2.04 -45.98
C THR A 202 -12.19 -1.69 -44.50
N GLU A 203 -13.18 -0.92 -44.06
CA GLU A 203 -13.34 -0.47 -42.68
C GLU A 203 -14.66 -1.05 -42.13
N THR A 204 -14.61 -1.63 -40.93
CA THR A 204 -15.83 -2.03 -40.22
C THR A 204 -16.41 -0.82 -39.51
N ARG A 205 -17.66 -0.47 -39.83
CA ARG A 205 -18.44 0.58 -39.17
C ARG A 205 -19.62 -0.02 -38.42
N TYR A 206 -20.15 0.74 -37.47
CA TYR A 206 -21.33 0.37 -36.70
C TYR A 206 -22.23 1.61 -36.53
N ASP A 207 -23.52 1.37 -36.34
CA ASP A 207 -24.39 2.37 -35.72
C ASP A 207 -24.80 1.88 -34.34
N ALA A 208 -25.02 2.83 -33.45
CA ALA A 208 -25.50 2.57 -32.12
C ALA A 208 -26.60 3.57 -31.75
N ASP A 209 -27.60 3.07 -31.03
CA ASP A 209 -28.53 3.93 -30.32
C ASP A 209 -27.84 4.43 -29.04
N VAL A 210 -27.88 5.74 -28.83
CA VAL A 210 -27.24 6.39 -27.68
C VAL A 210 -28.31 6.79 -26.68
N TYR A 211 -28.15 6.34 -25.43
CA TYR A 211 -29.07 6.60 -24.33
C TYR A 211 -28.36 7.39 -23.23
N ASP A 212 -29.06 8.35 -22.63
CA ASP A 212 -28.63 8.95 -21.37
C ASP A 212 -28.88 7.95 -20.23
N VAL A 213 -27.82 7.66 -19.48
CA VAL A 213 -27.80 6.67 -18.41
C VAL A 213 -27.45 7.36 -17.11
N ALA A 214 -28.34 7.24 -16.12
CA ALA A 214 -28.09 7.65 -14.75
C ALA A 214 -28.18 6.45 -13.81
N ARG A 215 -27.29 6.41 -12.81
CA ARG A 215 -27.32 5.46 -11.71
C ARG A 215 -27.02 6.18 -10.40
N GLN A 216 -27.74 5.78 -9.36
CA GLN A 216 -27.50 6.20 -7.98
C GLN A 216 -27.45 4.94 -7.12
N ALA A 217 -26.50 4.89 -6.20
CA ALA A 217 -26.38 3.80 -5.26
C ALA A 217 -25.77 4.28 -3.94
N ASP A 218 -26.17 3.64 -2.86
CA ASP A 218 -25.45 3.71 -1.60
C ASP A 218 -24.33 2.66 -1.63
N ILE A 219 -23.15 3.03 -1.14
CA ILE A 219 -21.95 2.21 -1.13
C ILE A 219 -21.26 2.30 0.21
N THR A 220 -20.90 1.14 0.74
CA THR A 220 -19.94 1.00 1.82
C THR A 220 -18.62 0.51 1.25
N VAL A 221 -17.53 1.16 1.62
CA VAL A 221 -16.17 0.73 1.31
C VAL A 221 -15.50 0.37 2.64
N ASP A 222 -15.06 -0.88 2.72
CA ASP A 222 -14.37 -1.46 3.87
C ASP A 222 -12.87 -1.46 3.59
N ASP A 223 -12.08 -0.97 4.55
CA ASP A 223 -10.62 -0.99 4.54
C ASP A 223 -9.94 -0.37 3.30
N LEU A 224 -10.38 0.83 2.90
CA LEU A 224 -9.69 1.55 1.84
C LEU A 224 -8.32 2.06 2.32
N THR A 225 -7.25 1.44 1.83
CA THR A 225 -5.87 1.83 2.18
C THR A 225 -5.38 3.00 1.34
N ALA A 226 -5.10 4.13 1.98
CA ALA A 226 -4.45 5.29 1.37
C ALA A 226 -3.05 5.47 1.98
N GLU A 227 -2.02 5.48 1.13
CA GLU A 227 -0.66 5.77 1.59
C GLU A 227 -0.59 7.19 2.16
N SER A 228 0.05 7.35 3.31
CA SER A 228 0.08 8.61 4.07
C SER A 228 1.51 9.13 4.25
N SER A 229 2.36 8.87 3.25
CA SER A 229 3.71 9.44 3.08
C SER A 229 3.67 10.33 1.84
N ALA A 230 3.74 11.65 1.98
CA ALA A 230 3.50 12.64 0.92
C ALA A 230 4.40 12.40 -0.29
N ARG A 231 5.67 12.08 -0.04
CA ARG A 231 6.65 11.77 -1.10
C ARG A 231 6.27 10.53 -1.92
N ARG A 232 5.51 9.60 -1.34
CA ARG A 232 5.09 8.37 -1.99
C ARG A 232 3.65 8.44 -2.54
N ALA A 233 2.78 9.17 -1.86
CA ALA A 233 1.36 9.26 -2.16
C ALA A 233 1.01 10.19 -3.33
N GLY A 234 1.80 11.24 -3.59
CA GLY A 234 1.38 12.36 -4.45
C GLY A 234 2.31 12.75 -5.60
N GLY A 235 3.47 12.11 -5.76
CA GLY A 235 4.41 12.48 -6.82
C GLY A 235 5.84 12.36 -6.36
N GLY A 236 6.42 11.18 -6.56
CA GLY A 236 7.87 11.11 -6.67
C GLY A 236 8.34 12.15 -7.70
N ARG A 237 9.56 12.67 -7.56
CA ARG A 237 10.24 13.34 -8.68
C ARG A 237 10.03 12.47 -9.94
N ALA A 238 10.04 13.06 -11.13
CA ALA A 238 10.01 12.30 -12.40
C ALA A 238 11.07 11.17 -12.48
N GLN A 239 12.02 11.17 -11.54
CA GLN A 239 13.18 10.30 -11.34
C GLN A 239 12.94 9.12 -10.35
N ASP A 240 11.83 9.06 -9.60
CA ASP A 240 11.56 8.01 -8.61
C ASP A 240 10.33 7.16 -8.99
N THR A 241 10.47 5.82 -8.97
CA THR A 241 9.37 4.87 -9.28
C THR A 241 8.50 4.52 -8.06
N SER A 242 8.20 5.49 -7.20
CA SER A 242 7.48 5.28 -5.93
C SER A 242 6.06 4.72 -6.09
N ASN A 243 5.42 4.94 -7.25
CA ASN A 243 4.10 4.36 -7.58
C ASN A 243 4.05 2.82 -7.45
N VAL A 244 5.20 2.15 -7.44
CA VAL A 244 5.31 0.70 -7.20
C VAL A 244 4.78 0.29 -5.83
N ILE A 245 4.88 1.15 -4.81
CA ILE A 245 4.44 0.84 -3.43
C ILE A 245 2.91 0.74 -3.37
N ASN A 246 2.19 1.67 -4.00
CA ASN A 246 0.73 1.58 -4.15
C ASN A 246 0.30 0.41 -5.06
N ALA A 247 1.20 -0.12 -5.89
CA ALA A 247 0.88 -1.22 -6.81
C ALA A 247 1.00 -2.62 -6.18
N VAL A 248 1.48 -2.74 -4.94
CA VAL A 248 1.49 -4.03 -4.21
C VAL A 248 0.26 -4.24 -3.33
N LEU A 249 -0.68 -3.28 -3.35
CA LEU A 249 -2.01 -3.40 -2.75
C LEU A 249 -2.84 -4.52 -3.43
N PRO A 250 -3.84 -5.09 -2.73
CA PRO A 250 -4.29 -4.78 -1.37
C PRO A 250 -3.52 -5.52 -0.26
N PHE A 251 -3.59 -5.00 0.98
CA PHE A 251 -3.17 -5.70 2.19
C PHE A 251 -4.36 -6.44 2.83
N ASP A 252 -4.07 -7.43 3.69
CA ASP A 252 -5.06 -8.15 4.49
C ASP A 252 -5.28 -7.46 5.85
N THR A 253 -5.81 -6.25 5.80
CA THR A 253 -6.08 -5.32 6.91
C THR A 253 -6.78 -5.97 8.11
N LYS A 254 -7.70 -6.92 7.90
CA LYS A 254 -8.38 -7.66 8.98
C LYS A 254 -7.45 -8.43 9.92
N ASN A 255 -6.20 -8.68 9.52
CA ASN A 255 -5.18 -9.31 10.37
C ASN A 255 -4.23 -8.29 11.04
N ALA A 256 -4.55 -7.00 10.97
CA ALA A 256 -3.81 -5.96 11.68
C ALA A 256 -4.06 -6.09 13.17
N VAL A 257 -2.99 -6.04 13.95
CA VAL A 257 -3.05 -6.07 15.41
C VAL A 257 -2.80 -4.67 15.95
N SER A 258 -3.22 -4.43 17.19
CA SER A 258 -2.90 -3.20 17.92
C SER A 258 -1.39 -2.92 17.84
N TYR A 259 -1.01 -1.66 17.69
CA TYR A 259 0.39 -1.29 17.59
C TYR A 259 1.20 -1.71 18.82
N ASP A 260 2.37 -2.29 18.57
CA ASP A 260 3.40 -2.58 19.57
C ASP A 260 4.75 -2.54 18.86
N ALA A 261 5.69 -1.79 19.45
CA ALA A 261 6.99 -1.53 18.85
C ALA A 261 7.85 -2.80 18.65
N ASN A 262 7.59 -3.88 19.40
CA ASN A 262 8.28 -5.16 19.24
C ASN A 262 8.02 -5.83 17.89
N TYR A 263 6.93 -5.49 17.20
CA TYR A 263 6.68 -5.94 15.82
C TYR A 263 7.65 -5.30 14.81
N LEU A 264 8.21 -4.14 15.13
CA LEU A 264 9.18 -3.43 14.28
C LEU A 264 10.62 -3.94 14.50
N GLY A 265 10.84 -4.84 15.46
CA GLY A 265 12.15 -5.37 15.79
C GLY A 265 12.85 -6.01 14.58
N GLY A 266 13.95 -5.39 14.14
CA GLY A 266 14.73 -5.85 12.97
C GLY A 266 14.29 -5.27 11.64
N PHE A 267 13.31 -4.37 11.62
CA PHE A 267 12.81 -3.67 10.44
C PHE A 267 12.93 -2.15 10.62
N THR A 268 12.91 -1.44 9.50
CA THR A 268 12.76 0.03 9.50
C THR A 268 11.29 0.39 9.27
N SER A 269 10.94 1.64 9.53
CA SER A 269 9.59 2.16 9.32
C SER A 269 9.64 3.59 8.80
N GLU A 270 8.79 3.93 7.84
CA GLU A 270 8.50 5.33 7.51
C GLU A 270 7.43 5.87 8.49
N LYS A 271 7.51 7.17 8.79
CA LYS A 271 6.53 7.90 9.61
C LYS A 271 5.50 8.55 8.70
N ARG A 272 4.25 8.62 9.16
CA ARG A 272 3.18 9.38 8.50
C ARG A 272 3.50 10.89 8.53
N ASP A 273 3.30 11.58 7.41
CA ASP A 273 3.52 13.03 7.26
C ASP A 273 2.32 13.78 6.64
N MET A 274 1.26 13.04 6.28
CA MET A 274 -0.01 13.56 5.77
C MET A 274 -1.11 13.40 6.80
N ASP A 275 -1.96 14.42 6.93
CA ASP A 275 -3.16 14.42 7.76
C ASP A 275 -4.35 13.80 7.02
N VAL A 276 -5.44 13.50 7.72
CA VAL A 276 -6.62 12.86 7.09
C VAL A 276 -7.21 13.73 5.97
N HIS A 277 -7.18 15.05 6.14
CA HIS A 277 -7.69 16.01 5.17
C HIS A 277 -6.87 16.02 3.87
N ASP A 278 -5.56 15.78 3.94
CA ASP A 278 -4.68 15.70 2.76
C ASP A 278 -5.02 14.52 1.84
N THR A 279 -5.71 13.50 2.36
CA THR A 279 -6.07 12.28 1.61
C THR A 279 -7.51 12.27 1.10
N GLY A 280 -8.34 13.25 1.50
CA GLY A 280 -9.78 13.28 1.24
C GLY A 280 -10.15 13.18 -0.23
N ASP A 281 -9.53 14.00 -1.09
CA ASP A 281 -9.81 14.00 -2.53
C ASP A 281 -9.45 12.67 -3.20
N ARG A 282 -8.30 12.09 -2.83
CA ARG A 282 -7.85 10.79 -3.35
C ARG A 282 -8.80 9.68 -2.91
N ILE A 283 -9.24 9.70 -1.66
CA ILE A 283 -10.24 8.76 -1.13
C ILE A 283 -11.56 8.89 -1.89
N ALA A 284 -12.06 10.10 -2.09
CA ALA A 284 -13.30 10.35 -2.85
C ALA A 284 -13.20 9.81 -4.29
N GLN A 285 -12.06 10.01 -4.98
CA GLN A 285 -11.81 9.45 -6.30
C GLN A 285 -11.77 7.92 -6.31
N MET A 286 -11.12 7.30 -5.32
CA MET A 286 -11.08 5.84 -5.18
C MET A 286 -12.48 5.25 -4.92
N VAL A 287 -13.26 5.88 -4.02
CA VAL A 287 -14.65 5.50 -3.74
C VAL A 287 -15.52 5.62 -4.99
N PHE A 288 -15.38 6.72 -5.74
CA PHE A 288 -16.09 6.90 -7.01
C PHE A 288 -15.71 5.83 -8.05
N GLY A 289 -14.42 5.51 -8.18
CA GLY A 289 -13.92 4.48 -9.09
C GLY A 289 -14.44 3.08 -8.72
N LEU A 290 -14.41 2.73 -7.44
CA LEU A 290 -14.96 1.47 -6.92
C LEU A 290 -16.47 1.39 -7.17
N GLY A 291 -17.19 2.46 -6.85
CA GLY A 291 -18.62 2.59 -7.05
C GLY A 291 -19.04 2.44 -8.50
N THR A 292 -18.43 3.22 -9.40
CA THR A 292 -18.73 3.16 -10.84
C THR A 292 -18.35 1.81 -11.47
N SER A 293 -17.30 1.15 -11.00
CA SER A 293 -16.92 -0.21 -11.40
C SER A 293 -18.01 -1.23 -11.03
N LYS A 294 -18.60 -1.10 -9.84
CA LYS A 294 -19.74 -1.95 -9.41
C LYS A 294 -21.02 -1.61 -10.18
N LEU A 295 -21.34 -0.33 -10.35
CA LEU A 295 -22.49 0.12 -11.13
C LEU A 295 -22.46 -0.37 -12.58
N ARG A 296 -21.27 -0.41 -13.20
CA ARG A 296 -21.09 -0.91 -14.57
C ARG A 296 -21.59 -2.36 -14.74
N ARG A 297 -21.55 -3.19 -13.70
CA ARG A 297 -22.07 -4.57 -13.75
C ARG A 297 -23.59 -4.63 -13.87
N THR A 298 -24.30 -3.53 -13.58
CA THR A 298 -25.77 -3.41 -13.70
C THR A 298 -26.21 -2.94 -15.10
N LEU A 299 -25.27 -2.60 -15.98
CA LEU A 299 -25.51 -1.95 -17.27
C LEU A 299 -25.40 -2.93 -18.44
N THR A 300 -25.84 -4.18 -18.23
CA THR A 300 -25.73 -5.27 -19.22
C THR A 300 -26.53 -5.03 -20.51
N ALA A 301 -27.46 -4.07 -20.50
CA ALA A 301 -28.23 -3.69 -21.67
C ALA A 301 -27.44 -2.90 -22.73
N TYR A 302 -26.26 -2.36 -22.37
CA TYR A 302 -25.42 -1.54 -23.26
C TYR A 302 -24.18 -2.33 -23.69
N ASP A 303 -24.26 -3.00 -24.84
CA ASP A 303 -23.25 -3.96 -25.32
C ASP A 303 -21.93 -3.29 -25.77
N ARG A 304 -22.01 -2.04 -26.23
CA ARG A 304 -20.88 -1.15 -26.49
C ARG A 304 -20.30 -0.51 -25.23
N GLY A 305 -20.99 -0.66 -24.10
CA GLY A 305 -20.61 -0.14 -22.80
C GLY A 305 -21.21 1.23 -22.48
N VAL A 306 -20.86 1.73 -21.30
CA VAL A 306 -21.29 3.04 -20.79
C VAL A 306 -20.08 3.90 -20.46
N ARG A 307 -20.08 5.11 -21.04
CA ARG A 307 -19.11 6.16 -20.76
C ARG A 307 -19.71 7.14 -19.75
N TRP A 308 -19.22 7.12 -18.52
CA TRP A 308 -19.55 8.12 -17.52
C TRP A 308 -19.00 9.48 -17.92
N GLU A 309 -19.83 10.52 -17.87
CA GLU A 309 -19.47 11.89 -18.22
C GLU A 309 -19.39 12.77 -16.98
N SER A 310 -20.22 12.51 -15.98
CA SER A 310 -20.22 13.20 -14.70
C SER A 310 -20.61 12.28 -13.56
N GLY A 311 -20.28 12.69 -12.34
CA GLY A 311 -20.69 12.01 -11.15
C GLY A 311 -20.24 12.72 -9.89
N ALA A 312 -20.80 12.30 -8.77
CA ALA A 312 -20.52 12.85 -7.46
C ALA A 312 -20.51 11.75 -6.40
N VAL A 313 -19.72 11.96 -5.35
CA VAL A 313 -19.71 11.15 -4.13
C VAL A 313 -20.15 12.03 -2.99
N THR A 314 -21.19 11.61 -2.29
CA THR A 314 -21.65 12.26 -1.04
C THR A 314 -21.33 11.34 0.12
N VAL A 315 -20.32 11.69 0.92
CA VAL A 315 -19.93 10.91 2.09
C VAL A 315 -20.92 11.16 3.23
N GLN A 316 -21.58 10.11 3.70
CA GLN A 316 -22.49 10.15 4.84
C GLN A 316 -21.73 9.97 6.16
N GLY A 317 -20.73 9.09 6.16
CA GLY A 317 -19.86 8.85 7.28
C GLY A 317 -18.53 8.25 6.85
N VAL A 318 -17.48 8.59 7.58
CA VAL A 318 -16.12 8.13 7.32
C VAL A 318 -15.39 7.89 8.63
N ARG A 319 -14.54 6.87 8.63
CA ARG A 319 -13.73 6.48 9.78
C ARG A 319 -12.29 6.22 9.37
N TYR A 320 -11.34 6.80 10.09
CA TYR A 320 -9.91 6.71 9.80
C TYR A 320 -9.16 6.00 10.93
N LEU A 321 -8.27 5.07 10.55
CA LEU A 321 -7.24 4.52 11.43
C LEU A 321 -5.87 4.58 10.76
N ALA A 322 -4.80 4.73 11.55
CA ALA A 322 -3.43 4.69 11.04
C ALA A 322 -2.83 3.31 11.24
N MET A 323 -2.25 2.75 10.18
CA MET A 323 -1.67 1.41 10.16
C MET A 323 -0.29 1.40 9.51
N LEU A 324 0.64 0.65 10.10
CA LEU A 324 1.90 0.28 9.46
C LEU A 324 1.75 -1.03 8.69
N ALA A 325 1.96 -0.98 7.37
CA ALA A 325 1.90 -2.14 6.50
C ALA A 325 3.31 -2.61 6.06
N PRO A 326 3.59 -3.93 6.06
CA PRO A 326 4.93 -4.45 5.84
C PRO A 326 5.21 -4.66 4.34
N VAL A 327 6.34 -4.14 3.87
CA VAL A 327 6.80 -4.24 2.48
C VAL A 327 8.27 -4.65 2.44
N TRP A 328 8.61 -5.61 1.56
CA TRP A 328 10.00 -5.87 1.21
C TRP A 328 10.38 -5.02 0.01
N LEU A 329 11.47 -4.26 0.14
CA LEU A 329 11.95 -3.34 -0.89
C LEU A 329 13.35 -3.70 -1.34
N TYR A 330 13.49 -3.79 -2.65
CA TYR A 330 14.77 -3.74 -3.34
C TYR A 330 14.87 -2.40 -4.06
N SER A 331 16.02 -1.74 -3.95
CA SER A 331 16.29 -0.48 -4.66
C SER A 331 17.52 -0.64 -5.55
N TYR A 332 17.45 -0.11 -6.76
CA TYR A 332 18.55 -0.03 -7.69
C TYR A 332 18.68 1.39 -8.20
N TYR A 333 19.89 1.93 -8.13
CA TYR A 333 20.20 3.27 -8.56
C TYR A 333 20.83 3.24 -9.94
N GLU A 334 20.13 3.81 -10.92
CA GLU A 334 20.61 3.94 -12.28
C GLU A 334 21.17 5.35 -12.50
N ASN A 335 22.42 5.44 -12.96
CA ASN A 335 23.10 6.70 -13.25
C ASN A 335 23.39 6.80 -14.76
N HIS A 336 22.81 7.82 -15.41
CA HIS A 336 23.01 8.13 -16.85
C HIS A 336 23.97 9.30 -17.12
N GLY A 337 24.66 9.84 -16.12
CA GLY A 337 25.52 11.03 -16.20
C GLY A 337 25.14 12.11 -15.18
N GLU A 338 25.73 13.31 -15.28
CA GLU A 338 25.70 14.35 -14.22
C GLU A 338 24.31 14.80 -13.72
N HIS A 339 23.20 14.51 -14.44
CA HIS A 339 21.87 15.01 -14.07
C HIS A 339 20.67 14.08 -14.38
N ASP A 340 20.87 12.81 -14.72
CA ASP A 340 19.76 11.89 -15.04
C ASP A 340 19.91 10.58 -14.25
N GLU A 341 19.51 10.66 -12.98
CA GLU A 341 19.57 9.56 -12.02
C GLU A 341 18.15 9.05 -11.77
N VAL A 342 17.97 7.73 -11.83
CA VAL A 342 16.65 7.12 -11.65
C VAL A 342 16.72 6.03 -10.58
N LEU A 343 15.82 6.12 -9.60
CA LEU A 343 15.66 5.11 -8.55
C LEU A 343 14.58 4.10 -8.95
N HIS A 344 15.03 2.87 -9.18
CA HIS A 344 14.18 1.74 -9.48
C HIS A 344 13.88 0.94 -8.21
N TYR A 345 12.59 0.74 -7.93
CA TYR A 345 12.15 -0.10 -6.83
C TYR A 345 11.51 -1.38 -7.33
N ILE A 346 11.77 -2.48 -6.62
CA ILE A 346 10.95 -3.70 -6.69
C ILE A 346 10.42 -3.94 -5.28
N ALA A 347 9.10 -3.94 -5.15
CA ALA A 347 8.39 -4.12 -3.90
C ALA A 347 7.68 -5.47 -3.88
N VAL A 348 7.67 -6.12 -2.71
CA VAL A 348 6.84 -7.29 -2.42
C VAL A 348 5.96 -6.97 -1.22
N ASN A 349 4.65 -7.14 -1.39
CA ASN A 349 3.72 -7.12 -0.27
C ASN A 349 4.07 -8.24 0.70
N ALA A 350 4.50 -7.91 1.92
CA ALA A 350 4.97 -8.90 2.88
C ALA A 350 3.84 -9.67 3.58
N ARG A 351 2.60 -9.47 3.15
CA ARG A 351 1.43 -10.24 3.55
C ARG A 351 0.96 -11.17 2.44
N THR A 352 0.92 -10.73 1.19
CA THR A 352 0.35 -11.52 0.07
C THR A 352 1.42 -12.14 -0.85
N GLY A 353 2.63 -11.60 -0.87
CA GLY A 353 3.67 -11.95 -1.84
C GLY A 353 3.50 -11.29 -3.20
N ALA A 354 2.46 -10.46 -3.39
CA ALA A 354 2.28 -9.68 -4.61
C ALA A 354 3.52 -8.82 -4.87
N THR A 355 4.09 -8.94 -6.07
CA THR A 355 5.37 -8.31 -6.43
C THR A 355 5.18 -7.38 -7.61
N MET A 356 5.61 -6.13 -7.44
CA MET A 356 5.58 -5.12 -8.50
C MET A 356 6.89 -4.32 -8.47
N GLY A 357 7.28 -3.74 -9.61
CA GLY A 357 8.53 -3.01 -9.65
C GLY A 357 8.90 -2.46 -11.02
N SER A 358 9.97 -1.68 -11.01
CA SER A 358 10.64 -1.18 -12.20
C SER A 358 11.98 -1.90 -12.36
N VAL A 359 12.24 -2.38 -13.57
CA VAL A 359 13.54 -2.96 -13.96
C VAL A 359 14.13 -2.07 -15.05
N PRO A 360 15.35 -1.53 -14.90
CA PRO A 360 15.98 -0.71 -15.93
C PRO A 360 16.07 -1.41 -17.27
N VAL A 361 15.50 -0.80 -18.32
CA VAL A 361 15.40 -1.41 -19.66
C VAL A 361 16.46 -0.88 -20.62
N ASN A 362 17.03 -1.79 -21.40
CA ASN A 362 17.90 -1.48 -22.52
C ASN A 362 17.06 -1.04 -23.73
N LYS A 363 16.79 0.28 -23.80
CA LYS A 363 15.99 0.92 -24.86
C LYS A 363 16.43 0.54 -26.29
N PRO A 364 17.71 0.58 -26.69
CA PRO A 364 18.09 0.24 -28.06
C PRO A 364 17.88 -1.25 -28.37
N LEU A 365 18.13 -2.15 -27.42
CA LEU A 365 17.82 -3.58 -27.60
C LEU A 365 16.31 -3.81 -27.76
N LEU A 366 15.49 -3.14 -26.95
CA LEU A 366 14.04 -3.21 -27.04
C LEU A 366 13.53 -2.69 -28.39
N ALA A 367 14.06 -1.55 -28.86
CA ALA A 367 13.70 -0.98 -30.15
C ALA A 367 14.09 -1.90 -31.32
N ALA A 368 15.32 -2.42 -31.32
CA ALA A 368 15.79 -3.36 -32.36
C ALA A 368 14.92 -4.62 -32.41
N PHE A 369 14.58 -5.20 -31.26
CA PHE A 369 13.69 -6.35 -31.18
C PHE A 369 12.28 -6.04 -31.69
N SER A 370 11.75 -4.86 -31.33
CA SER A 370 10.41 -4.43 -31.78
C SER A 370 10.34 -4.22 -33.30
N VAL A 371 11.37 -3.62 -33.89
CA VAL A 371 11.49 -3.47 -35.35
C VAL A 371 11.60 -4.81 -36.04
N ALA A 372 12.46 -5.71 -35.54
CA ALA A 372 12.62 -7.05 -36.10
C ALA A 372 11.32 -7.86 -36.04
N LEU A 373 10.61 -7.84 -34.92
CA LEU A 373 9.34 -8.51 -34.76
C LEU A 373 8.29 -7.95 -35.73
N THR A 374 8.21 -6.62 -35.85
CA THR A 374 7.29 -5.96 -36.78
C THR A 374 7.57 -6.35 -38.23
N ALA A 375 8.84 -6.39 -38.63
CA ALA A 375 9.24 -6.82 -39.97
C ALA A 375 8.84 -8.28 -40.25
N VAL A 376 9.04 -9.19 -39.28
CA VAL A 376 8.63 -10.59 -39.41
C VAL A 376 7.12 -10.72 -39.55
N VAL A 377 6.34 -10.01 -38.73
CA VAL A 377 4.87 -10.03 -38.81
C VAL A 377 4.38 -9.48 -40.14
N LEU A 378 5.00 -8.41 -40.66
CA LEU A 378 4.66 -7.86 -41.98
C LEU A 378 4.98 -8.82 -43.12
N VAL A 379 6.13 -9.49 -43.10
CA VAL A 379 6.50 -10.49 -44.12
C VAL A 379 5.55 -11.69 -44.08
N LEU A 380 5.23 -12.21 -42.89
CA LEU A 380 4.27 -13.30 -42.74
C LEU A 380 2.86 -12.89 -43.18
N GLY A 381 2.42 -11.67 -42.84
CA GLY A 381 1.13 -11.15 -43.30
C GLY A 381 1.06 -11.02 -44.82
N ALA A 382 2.14 -10.54 -45.46
CA ALA A 382 2.24 -10.47 -46.92
C ALA A 382 2.21 -11.86 -47.57
N LEU A 383 2.86 -12.86 -46.97
CA LEU A 383 2.86 -14.25 -47.44
C LEU A 383 1.50 -14.96 -47.30
N VAL A 384 0.67 -14.55 -46.34
CA VAL A 384 -0.70 -15.07 -46.18
C VAL A 384 -1.69 -14.39 -47.14
N LEU A 385 -1.37 -13.17 -47.58
CA LEU A 385 -2.17 -12.40 -48.53
C LEU A 385 -1.85 -12.71 -50.00
N LEU A 386 -0.66 -13.26 -50.28
CA LEU A 386 -0.26 -13.86 -51.55
C LEU A 386 -0.81 -15.28 -51.68
#